data_AF-A0A6I7Z7N4-F1
#
_entry.id   AF-A0A6I7Z7N4-F1
#
_cell.length_a   1.000
_cell.length_b   1.000
_cell.length_c   1.000
_cell.angle_alpha   90.00
_cell.angle_beta   90.00
_cell.angle_gamma   90.00
#
_symmetry.space_group_name_H-M   'P 1'
#
loop_
_entity.id
_entity.type
_entity.pdbx_description
1 polymer ?
#
loop_
_entity_poly.entity_id
_entity_poly.type
_entity_poly.pdbx_seq_one_letter_code
_entity_poly.pdbx_strand_id
1 'polypeptide(L)' 'MSSGEHILRSLIRIVAILLAGVLLFIVGSMIGYGAMGGGNPFKVLMPDVWRHILEFVH' A
#
# COMPACT_ATOMS: atom_id res chain seq x y z
N MET A 1 -1.19 -26.14 24.91
CA MET A 1 -0.92 -25.03 23.97
C MET A 1 0.02 -24.06 24.66
N SER A 2 1.19 -23.81 24.08
CA SER A 2 2.25 -23.00 24.70
C SER A 2 2.01 -21.51 24.45
N SER A 3 2.31 -20.65 25.43
CA SER A 3 2.12 -19.19 25.34
C SER A 3 2.77 -18.56 24.09
N GLY A 4 3.88 -19.14 23.58
CA GLY A 4 4.54 -18.67 22.36
C GLY A 4 3.72 -18.83 21.08
N GLU A 5 2.83 -19.83 21.03
CA GLU A 5 1.97 -20.13 19.87
C GLU A 5 0.91 -19.04 19.67
N HIS A 6 0.43 -18.45 20.77
CA HIS A 6 -0.54 -17.34 20.77
C HIS A 6 0.09 -16.03 20.28
N ILE A 7 1.34 -15.77 20.68
CA ILE A 7 2.09 -14.59 20.25
C ILE A 7 2.35 -14.68 18.75
N LEU A 8 2.83 -15.82 18.27
CA LEU A 8 3.12 -16.03 16.86
C LEU A 8 1.86 -15.88 15.98
N ARG A 9 0.72 -16.47 16.39
CA ARG A 9 -0.56 -16.26 15.69
C ARG A 9 -0.98 -14.79 15.64
N SER A 10 -0.81 -14.07 16.74
CA SER A 10 -1.15 -12.66 16.81
C SER A 10 -0.27 -11.81 15.88
N LEU A 11 1.04 -12.06 15.88
CA LEU A 11 1.98 -11.39 14.99
C LEU A 11 1.69 -11.64 13.51
N ILE A 12 1.42 -12.89 13.13
CA ILE A 12 1.03 -13.24 11.76
C ILE A 12 -0.23 -12.47 11.35
N ARG A 13 -1.21 -12.39 12.24
CA ARG A 13 -2.46 -11.65 11.96
C ARG A 13 -2.20 -10.16 11.76
N ILE A 14 -1.35 -9.55 12.59
CA ILE A 14 -0.98 -8.14 12.47
C ILE A 14 -0.28 -7.90 11.12
N VAL A 15 0.72 -8.72 10.78
CA VAL A 15 1.42 -8.62 9.49
C VAL A 15 0.46 -8.79 8.33
N ALA A 16 -0.47 -9.74 8.39
CA ALA A 16 -1.46 -9.95 7.34
C ALA A 16 -2.37 -8.72 7.14
N ILE A 17 -2.81 -8.07 8.23
CA ILE A 17 -3.63 -6.85 8.16
C ILE A 17 -2.81 -5.70 7.56
N LEU A 18 -1.55 -5.53 7.97
CA LEU A 18 -0.67 -4.50 7.42
C LEU A 18 -0.43 -4.71 5.92
N LEU A 19 -0.17 -5.94 5.48
CA LEU A 19 -0.01 -6.27 4.07
C LEU A 19 -1.29 -5.99 3.28
N ALA A 20 -2.47 -6.36 3.82
CA ALA A 20 -3.74 -6.04 3.20
C ALA A 20 -3.95 -4.51 3.09
N GLY A 21 -3.56 -3.74 4.11
CA GLY A 21 -3.58 -2.28 4.08
C GLY A 21 -2.69 -1.69 2.98
N VAL A 22 -1.47 -2.19 2.83
CA VAL A 22 -0.54 -1.78 1.76
C VAL A 22 -1.10 -2.12 0.37
N LEU A 23 -1.68 -3.31 0.21
CA LEU A 23 -2.35 -3.72 -1.04
C LEU A 23 -3.51 -2.78 -1.39
N LEU A 24 -4.39 -2.49 -0.43
CA LEU A 24 -5.50 -1.56 -0.62
C LEU A 24 -5.02 -0.15 -0.96
N PHE A 25 -3.93 0.30 -0.32
CA PHE A 25 -3.32 1.59 -0.63
C PHE A 25 -2.82 1.63 -2.07
N ILE A 26 -2.04 0.63 -2.51
CA ILE A 26 -1.54 0.54 -3.89
C ILE A 26 -2.70 0.53 -4.88
N VAL A 27 -3.72 -0.32 -4.68
CA VAL A 27 -4.88 -0.40 -5.57
C VAL A 27 -5.64 0.93 -5.60
N GLY A 28 -5.85 1.57 -4.44
CA GLY A 28 -6.47 2.89 -4.36
C GLY A 28 -5.68 3.95 -5.12
N SER A 29 -4.35 3.96 -5.00
CA SER A 29 -3.47 4.84 -5.77
C SER A 29 -3.54 4.54 -7.28
N MET A 30 -3.55 3.27 -7.68
CA MET A 30 -3.68 2.87 -9.08
C MET A 30 -4.99 3.38 -9.69
N ILE A 31 -6.10 3.27 -8.95
CA ILE A 31 -7.40 3.80 -9.37
C ILE A 31 -7.35 5.33 -9.45
N GLY A 32 -6.81 6.00 -8.43
CA GLY A 32 -6.73 7.47 -8.42
C GLY A 32 -5.87 8.03 -9.54
N TYR A 33 -4.65 7.51 -9.71
CA TYR A 33 -3.72 7.95 -10.74
C TYR A 33 -4.15 7.52 -12.15
N GLY A 34 -4.60 6.28 -12.29
CA GLY A 34 -4.91 5.69 -13.60
C GLY A 34 -6.28 6.07 -14.13
N ALA A 35 -7.33 5.95 -13.31
CA ALA A 35 -8.71 6.20 -13.76
C ALA A 35 -9.06 7.70 -13.77
N MET A 36 -8.59 8.48 -12.80
CA MET A 36 -8.87 9.93 -12.74
C MET A 36 -7.77 10.79 -13.37
N GLY A 37 -6.50 10.37 -13.28
CA GLY A 37 -5.36 11.12 -13.82
C GLY A 37 -5.02 10.82 -15.30
N GLY A 38 -5.68 9.85 -15.93
CA GLY A 38 -5.45 9.47 -17.33
C GLY A 38 -4.08 8.82 -17.60
N GLY A 39 -3.32 8.50 -16.55
CA GLY A 39 -2.01 7.85 -16.64
C GLY A 39 -2.08 6.33 -16.65
N ASN A 40 -0.94 5.65 -16.88
CA ASN A 40 -0.87 4.21 -16.68
C ASN A 40 -0.95 3.88 -15.18
N PRO A 41 -1.94 3.07 -14.71
CA PRO A 41 -2.12 2.75 -13.30
C PRO A 41 -0.87 2.18 -12.62
N PHE A 42 -0.04 1.43 -13.34
CA PHE A 42 1.18 0.82 -12.79
C PHE A 42 2.29 1.83 -12.48
N LYS A 43 2.21 3.06 -12.98
CA LYS A 43 3.22 4.08 -12.67
C LYS A 43 3.22 4.51 -11.21
N VAL A 44 2.17 4.23 -10.43
CA VAL A 44 2.18 4.48 -8.98
C VAL A 44 3.21 3.64 -8.22
N LEU A 45 3.75 2.58 -8.86
CA LEU A 45 4.86 1.81 -8.31
C LEU A 45 6.23 2.46 -8.62
N MET A 46 6.27 3.47 -9.50
CA MET A 46 7.49 4.19 -9.83
C MET A 46 7.70 5.36 -8.86
N PRO A 47 8.91 5.54 -8.31
CA PRO A 47 9.21 6.64 -7.40
C PRO A 47 9.09 8.03 -8.05
N ASP A 48 9.25 8.13 -9.38
CA ASP A 48 9.05 9.37 -10.14
C ASP A 48 7.67 9.99 -9.95
N VAL A 49 6.61 9.18 -9.92
CA VAL A 49 5.25 9.69 -9.74
C VAL A 49 5.08 10.33 -8.36
N TRP A 50 5.63 9.71 -7.32
CA TRP A 50 5.56 10.24 -5.97
C TRP A 50 6.38 11.52 -5.80
N ARG A 51 7.55 11.60 -6.43
CA ARG A 51 8.32 12.86 -6.48
C ARG A 51 7.50 13.98 -7.08
N HIS A 52 6.84 13.73 -8.22
CA HIS A 52 5.98 14.70 -8.87
C HIS A 52 4.74 15.06 -8.03
N ILE A 53 4.13 14.09 -7.32
CA ILE A 53 3.01 14.37 -6.40
C ILE A 53 3.46 15.26 -5.25
N LEU A 54 4.64 14.99 -4.67
CA LEU A 54 5.18 15.75 -3.55
C LEU A 54 5.62 17.17 -3.94
N GLU A 55 5.97 17.39 -5.21
CA GLU A 55 6.19 18.74 -5.76
C GLU A 55 4.95 19.63 -5.63
N PHE A 56 3.73 19.09 -5.73
CA PHE A 56 2.49 19.87 -5.57
C PHE A 56 2.18 20.26 -4.12
N VAL A 57 2.82 19.60 -3.15
CA VAL A 57 2.59 19.87 -1.71
C VAL A 57 3.45 21.05 -1.23
N HIS A 58 4.45 21.44 -2.02
CA HIS A 58 5.29 22.61 -1.79
C HIS A 58 4.64 23.88 -2.33
#